data_AF-A0A356S9Z0-F1
#
_entry.id   AF-A0A356S9Z0-F1
#
_cell.length_a   1.000
_cell.length_b   1.000
_cell.length_c   1.000
_cell.angle_alpha   90.00
_cell.angle_beta   90.00
_cell.angle_gamma   90.00
#
_symmetry.space_group_name_H-M   'P 1'
#
loop_
_entity.id
_entity.type
_entity.pdbx_description
1 polymer ?
#
loop_
_entity_poly.entity_id
_entity_poly.type
_entity_poly.pdbx_seq_one_letter_code
_entity_poly.pdbx_strand_id
1 'polypeptide(L)' 'DEAAEAARAKALAGIPLGRTGATEDIANAAYFLVTQATYVTGAEIKVDGGRSLR' A
#
# COMPACT_ATOMS: atom_id res chain seq x y z
N ASP A 1 18.15 -0.63 18.19
CA ASP A 1 18.45 0.79 17.95
C ASP A 1 17.15 1.55 18.09
N GLU A 2 17.05 2.37 19.13
CA GLU A 2 15.84 3.09 19.52
C GLU A 2 15.37 4.06 18.42
N ALA A 3 16.30 4.62 17.64
CA ALA A 3 15.99 5.50 16.52
C ALA A 3 15.26 4.76 15.39
N ALA A 4 15.66 3.52 15.11
CA ALA A 4 15.04 2.68 14.08
C ALA A 4 13.60 2.30 14.45
N GLU A 5 13.35 2.01 15.73
CA GLU A 5 12.03 1.66 16.23
C GLU A 5 11.07 2.87 16.21
N ALA A 6 11.56 4.05 16.62
CA ALA A 6 10.81 5.30 16.51
C ALA A 6 10.46 5.66 15.05
N ALA A 7 11.41 5.46 14.12
CA ALA A 7 11.17 5.66 12.69
C ALA A 7 10.07 4.72 12.15
N ARG A 8 10.08 3.45 12.57
CA ARG A 8 9.07 2.47 12.19
C ARG A 8 7.69 2.82 12.75
N ALA A 9 7.61 3.23 14.02
CA ALA A 9 6.37 3.66 14.65
C ALA A 9 5.78 4.90 13.95
N LYS A 10 6.62 5.89 13.63
CA LYS A 10 6.20 7.08 12.87
C LYS A 10 5.69 6.72 11.47
N ALA A 11 6.38 5.83 10.77
CA ALA A 11 5.93 5.35 9.46
C ALA A 11 4.57 4.65 9.55
N LEU A 12 4.35 3.83 10.59
CA LEU A 12 3.09 3.11 10.81
C LEU A 12 1.93 4.05 11.12
N ALA A 13 2.15 5.09 11.94
CA ALA A 13 1.15 6.09 12.25
C ALA A 13 0.65 6.86 11.00
N GLY A 14 1.50 6.94 9.97
CA GLY A 14 1.17 7.52 8.67
C GLY A 14 0.32 6.63 7.76
N ILE A 15 0.07 5.36 8.13
CA ILE A 15 -0.69 4.42 7.31
C ILE A 15 -2.09 4.22 7.92
N PRO A 16 -3.16 4.69 7.28
CA PRO A 16 -4.54 4.52 7.78
C PRO A 16 -4.93 3.06 8.11
N LEU A 17 -4.47 2.08 7.33
CA LEU A 17 -4.73 0.67 7.63
C LEU A 17 -3.92 0.11 8.81
N GLY A 18 -3.04 0.90 9.45
CA GLY A 18 -2.34 0.53 10.67
C GLY A 18 -1.32 -0.60 10.52
N ARG A 19 -0.94 -0.96 9.28
CA ARG A 19 0.07 -1.98 8.98
C ARG A 19 0.92 -1.58 7.79
N THR A 20 2.15 -2.09 7.74
CA THR A 20 2.92 -2.07 6.49
C THR A 20 2.26 -2.96 5.44
N GLY A 21 2.41 -2.58 4.18
CA GLY A 21 2.05 -3.45 3.06
C GLY A 21 2.92 -4.71 3.05
N ALA A 22 2.36 -5.78 2.50
CA ALA A 22 3.05 -7.03 2.23
C ALA A 22 3.12 -7.25 0.71
N THR A 23 3.97 -8.18 0.27
CA THR A 23 4.11 -8.53 -1.15
C THR A 23 2.80 -8.97 -1.78
N GLU A 24 1.94 -9.62 -1.00
CA GLU A 24 0.63 -10.13 -1.40
C GLU A 24 -0.35 -9.00 -1.74
N ASP A 25 -0.24 -7.84 -1.10
CA ASP A 25 -1.12 -6.69 -1.39
C ASP A 25 -0.92 -6.23 -2.85
N ILE A 26 0.34 -6.16 -3.29
CA ILE A 26 0.68 -5.80 -4.67
C ILE A 26 0.30 -6.93 -5.64
N ALA A 27 0.61 -8.18 -5.29
CA ALA A 27 0.33 -9.33 -6.14
C ALA A 27 -1.18 -9.47 -6.43
N ASN A 28 -2.03 -9.29 -5.41
CA ASN A 28 -3.47 -9.33 -5.55
C ASN A 28 -4.01 -8.17 -6.39
N ALA A 29 -3.48 -6.96 -6.22
CA ALA A 29 -3.87 -5.80 -7.03
C ALA A 29 -3.49 -6.00 -8.51
N ALA A 30 -2.29 -6.49 -8.78
CA ALA A 30 -1.84 -6.81 -10.13
C ALA A 30 -2.70 -7.93 -10.75
N TYR A 31 -3.00 -8.99 -9.98
CA TYR A 31 -3.87 -10.07 -10.43
C TYR A 31 -5.26 -9.56 -10.82
N PHE A 32 -5.88 -8.73 -9.99
CA PHE A 32 -7.15 -8.07 -10.32
C PHE A 32 -7.07 -7.26 -11.61
N LEU A 33 -6.02 -6.43 -11.75
CA LEU A 33 -5.81 -5.59 -12.93
C LEU A 33 -5.67 -6.40 -14.22
N VAL A 34 -4.95 -7.53 -14.16
CA VAL A 34 -4.72 -8.39 -15.32
C VAL A 34 -5.94 -9.23 -15.68
N THR A 35 -6.71 -9.69 -14.68
CA THR A 35 -7.74 -10.72 -14.89
C THR A 35 -9.17 -10.19 -14.93
N GLN A 36 -9.44 -9.04 -14.31
CA GLN A 36 -10.81 -8.55 -14.11
C GLN A 36 -11.03 -7.10 -14.56
N ALA A 37 -10.01 -6.26 -14.59
CA ALA A 37 -10.14 -4.82 -14.88
C ALA A 37 -10.25 -4.50 -16.39
N THR A 38 -11.23 -5.10 -17.08
CA THR A 38 -11.35 -5.08 -18.55
C THR A 38 -11.64 -3.72 -19.19
N TYR A 39 -11.97 -2.71 -18.40
CA TYR A 39 -12.23 -1.34 -18.88
C TYR A 39 -11.41 -0.28 -18.13
N VAL A 40 -10.33 -0.70 -17.47
CA VAL A 40 -9.41 0.20 -16.77
C VAL A 40 -8.15 0.37 -17.61
N THR A 41 -7.84 1.61 -17.98
CA THR A 41 -6.60 1.97 -18.67
C THR A 41 -6.19 3.39 -18.30
N GLY A 42 -4.89 3.68 -18.36
CA GLY A 42 -4.32 5.01 -18.08
C GLY A 42 -4.43 5.48 -16.63
N ALA A 43 -4.81 4.60 -15.69
CA ALA A 43 -4.99 4.94 -14.28
C ALA A 43 -3.80 4.49 -13.42
N GLU A 44 -3.40 5.34 -12.47
CA GLU A 44 -2.48 4.98 -11.39
C GLU A 44 -3.28 4.55 -10.15
N ILE A 45 -3.07 3.30 -9.70
CA ILE A 45 -3.73 2.78 -8.50
C ILE A 45 -2.71 2.63 -7.38
N LYS A 46 -2.91 3.36 -6.29
CA LYS A 46 -2.07 3.27 -5.09
C LYS A 46 -2.48 2.09 -4.22
N VAL A 47 -1.50 1.26 -3.89
CA VAL A 47 -1.64 0.12 -2.99
C VAL A 47 -0.74 0.34 -1.78
N ASP A 48 -1.06 1.36 -0.98
CA ASP A 48 -0.18 1.89 0.07
C ASP A 48 -0.84 1.96 1.46
N GLY A 49 -1.95 1.25 1.64
CA GLY A 49 -2.72 1.26 2.89
C GLY A 49 -3.29 2.64 3.26
N GLY A 50 -3.41 3.55 2.29
CA GLY A 50 -3.91 4.91 2.46
C GLY A 50 -2.83 5.93 2.84
N ARG A 51 -1.55 5.55 2.79
CA ARG A 51 -0.44 6.44 3.19
C ARG A 51 -0.41 7.76 2.40
N SER A 52 -0.79 7.73 1.13
CA SER A 52 -0.84 8.92 0.28
C SER A 52 -2.03 9.86 0.52
N LEU A 53 -2.94 9.53 1.44
CA LEU A 53 -4.12 10.35 1.73
C LEU A 53 -3.86 11.47 2.75
N ARG A 54 -2.66 11.53 3.33
CA ARG A 54 -2.28 12.46 4.39
C ARG A 54 -0.95 13.14 4.10
#